data_AF-A0A843F4L4-F1
#
_entry.id   AF-A0A843F4L4-F1
#
_cell.length_a   1.000
_cell.length_b   1.000
_cell.length_c   1.000
_cell.angle_alpha   90.00
_cell.angle_beta   90.00
_cell.angle_gamma   90.00
#
_symmetry.space_group_name_H-M   'P 1'
#
loop_
_entity.id
_entity.type
_entity.pdbx_description
1 polymer ?
#
loop_
_entity_poly.entity_id
_entity_poly.type
_entity_poly.pdbx_seq_one_letter_code
_entity_poly.pdbx_strand_id
1 'polypeptide(L)'
;GQKFTYLEAFARVFNGIAPWLELGVDNSKEGKLRDKYIKLTLKSISNAVNPNNNDYIFVVEPKQSLVDVALFAQGLLRAKNQIWLNLPMDVQARIIRELKNTRIIAPYENHWLLFTSMIEAALLEFTGECDKERLTYAVSKFRDELYIGDAIYSDGEDFEASYYNSLVIHPMLNDILEVMRKYELRDGEMLDVQLMRSSRLSSQLERIISPEGTYPLLGKSLAYRCGVFHLLSQAALLKILPRNIYPAQVRGALTKVIQRQFSGNQNFNTEGWLICGLNGSQLDICEEEICTGSLYLCCAVFLPLGLHPDDVFWKSPSEEWSSLKAWNGNLIKPDQSINF
;
A
#
# COMPACT_ATOMS: atom_id res chain seq x y z
N GLY A 1 23.89 3.79 -0.75
CA GLY A 1 22.78 4.51 -1.38
C GLY A 1 22.25 3.80 -2.62
N GLN A 2 22.96 3.89 -3.76
CA GLN A 2 22.39 3.58 -5.09
C GLN A 2 21.85 2.15 -5.32
N LYS A 3 22.40 1.10 -4.68
CA LYS A 3 22.02 -0.29 -5.01
C LYS A 3 20.59 -0.65 -4.59
N PHE A 4 20.03 0.00 -3.57
CA PHE A 4 18.73 -0.36 -2.97
C PHE A 4 17.58 0.49 -3.52
N THR A 5 17.89 1.72 -3.95
CA THR A 5 16.94 2.67 -4.52
C THR A 5 16.13 2.11 -5.70
N TYR A 6 16.71 1.19 -6.48
CA TYR A 6 16.01 0.56 -7.61
C TYR A 6 14.92 -0.41 -7.18
N LEU A 7 15.21 -1.29 -6.19
CA LEU A 7 14.20 -2.18 -5.63
C LEU A 7 13.10 -1.40 -4.94
N GLU A 8 13.48 -0.35 -4.20
CA GLU A 8 12.56 0.58 -3.56
C GLU A 8 11.55 1.18 -4.55
N ALA A 9 12.04 1.81 -5.61
CA ALA A 9 11.20 2.39 -6.64
C ALA A 9 10.33 1.31 -7.31
N PHE A 10 10.94 0.18 -7.70
CA PHE A 10 10.25 -0.88 -8.42
C PHE A 10 9.12 -1.50 -7.60
N ALA A 11 9.40 -1.93 -6.37
CA ALA A 11 8.44 -2.59 -5.49
C ALA A 11 7.27 -1.66 -5.12
N ARG A 12 7.57 -0.39 -4.79
CA ARG A 12 6.55 0.60 -4.41
C ARG A 12 5.64 0.99 -5.56
N VAL A 13 6.21 1.23 -6.76
CA VAL A 13 5.40 1.48 -7.97
C VAL A 13 4.55 0.25 -8.28
N PHE A 14 5.17 -0.93 -8.35
CA PHE A 14 4.46 -2.18 -8.66
C PHE A 14 3.29 -2.42 -7.71
N ASN A 15 3.52 -2.31 -6.39
CA ASN A 15 2.46 -2.50 -5.40
C ASN A 15 1.29 -1.50 -5.57
N GLY A 16 1.58 -0.25 -5.93
CA GLY A 16 0.58 0.78 -6.15
C GLY A 16 -0.29 0.58 -7.39
N ILE A 17 0.30 0.05 -8.48
CA ILE A 17 -0.43 -0.20 -9.74
C ILE A 17 -0.92 -1.64 -9.90
N ALA A 18 -0.54 -2.55 -9.00
CA ALA A 18 -0.88 -3.97 -9.07
C ALA A 18 -2.39 -4.23 -9.27
N PRO A 19 -3.31 -3.59 -8.53
CA PRO A 19 -4.75 -3.79 -8.77
C PRO A 19 -5.20 -3.38 -10.18
N TRP A 20 -4.62 -2.31 -10.73
CA TRP A 20 -4.92 -1.90 -12.10
C TRP A 20 -4.41 -2.91 -13.12
N LEU A 21 -3.22 -3.48 -12.91
CA LEU A 21 -2.68 -4.55 -13.76
C LEU A 21 -3.60 -5.77 -13.71
N GLU A 22 -4.10 -6.12 -12.52
CA GLU A 22 -4.91 -7.32 -12.28
C GLU A 22 -6.23 -7.35 -13.07
N LEU A 23 -6.77 -6.19 -13.44
CA LEU A 23 -7.95 -6.09 -14.32
C LEU A 23 -7.75 -6.74 -15.70
N GLY A 24 -6.50 -6.93 -16.14
CA GLY A 24 -6.18 -7.63 -17.38
C GLY A 24 -6.50 -6.87 -18.66
N VAL A 25 -6.15 -7.41 -19.82
CA VAL A 25 -6.26 -6.69 -21.10
C VAL A 25 -7.70 -6.61 -21.60
N ASP A 26 -8.07 -5.47 -22.20
CA ASP A 26 -9.31 -5.29 -22.93
C ASP A 26 -9.12 -4.41 -24.19
N ASN A 27 -10.18 -4.25 -25.00
CA ASN A 27 -10.13 -3.53 -26.28
C ASN A 27 -10.12 -2.00 -26.17
N SER A 28 -10.32 -1.44 -24.98
CA SER A 28 -10.29 0.00 -24.74
C SER A 28 -8.88 0.58 -24.88
N LYS A 29 -8.77 1.91 -24.92
CA LYS A 29 -7.45 2.58 -24.91
C LYS A 29 -6.67 2.25 -23.63
N GLU A 30 -7.37 2.17 -22.49
CA GLU A 30 -6.77 1.85 -21.20
C GLU A 30 -6.37 0.38 -21.11
N GLY A 31 -7.20 -0.55 -21.61
CA GLY A 31 -6.86 -1.98 -21.67
C GLY A 31 -5.61 -2.26 -22.50
N LYS A 32 -5.42 -1.55 -23.62
CA LYS A 32 -4.18 -1.61 -24.42
C LYS A 32 -2.97 -1.01 -23.71
N LEU A 33 -3.18 0.06 -22.95
CA LEU A 33 -2.13 0.62 -22.09
C LEU A 33 -1.74 -0.40 -21.01
N ARG A 34 -2.73 -1.05 -20.39
CA ARG A 34 -2.54 -2.10 -19.39
C ARG A 34 -1.78 -3.30 -19.94
N ASP A 35 -2.08 -3.76 -21.16
CA ASP A 35 -1.30 -4.81 -21.85
C ASP A 35 0.19 -4.47 -21.94
N LYS A 36 0.50 -3.23 -22.35
CA LYS A 36 1.88 -2.75 -22.39
C LYS A 36 2.54 -2.83 -21.01
N TYR A 37 1.88 -2.36 -19.96
CA TYR A 37 2.45 -2.35 -18.62
C TYR A 37 2.53 -3.73 -17.98
N ILE A 38 1.58 -4.64 -18.23
CA ILE A 38 1.67 -6.05 -17.81
C ILE A 38 2.94 -6.68 -18.41
N LYS A 39 3.16 -6.52 -19.71
CA LYS A 39 4.36 -7.03 -20.40
C LYS A 39 5.65 -6.43 -19.86
N LEU A 40 5.65 -5.12 -19.59
CA LEU A 40 6.81 -4.45 -18.98
C LEU A 40 7.06 -4.99 -17.57
N THR A 41 6.05 -5.12 -16.72
CA THR A 41 6.16 -5.66 -15.36
C THR A 41 6.71 -7.09 -15.38
N LEU A 42 6.17 -7.99 -16.21
CA LEU A 42 6.67 -9.36 -16.35
C LEU A 42 8.16 -9.41 -16.74
N LYS A 43 8.56 -8.57 -17.71
CA LYS A 43 9.95 -8.45 -18.14
C LYS A 43 10.84 -7.89 -17.04
N SER A 44 10.39 -6.82 -16.36
CA SER A 44 11.11 -6.20 -15.25
C SER A 44 11.33 -7.17 -14.10
N ILE A 45 10.30 -7.94 -13.70
CA ILE A 45 10.43 -8.97 -12.66
C ILE A 45 11.46 -10.02 -13.09
N SER A 46 11.36 -10.53 -14.32
CA SER A 46 12.27 -11.57 -14.83
C SER A 46 13.74 -11.12 -14.79
N ASN A 47 13.99 -9.85 -15.07
CA ASN A 47 15.31 -9.22 -14.96
C ASN A 47 15.73 -9.02 -13.49
N ALA A 48 14.82 -8.48 -12.68
CA ALA A 48 15.08 -8.07 -11.30
C ALA A 48 15.52 -9.22 -10.38
N VAL A 49 15.06 -10.44 -10.64
CA VAL A 49 15.38 -11.65 -9.84
C VAL A 49 16.44 -12.55 -10.48
N ASN A 50 17.00 -12.17 -11.63
CA ASN A 50 18.03 -12.96 -12.30
C ASN A 50 19.45 -12.49 -11.92
N PRO A 51 20.21 -13.24 -11.10
CA PRO A 51 21.53 -12.81 -10.63
C PRO A 51 22.59 -12.65 -11.74
N ASN A 52 22.33 -13.19 -12.94
CA ASN A 52 23.21 -13.05 -14.10
C ASN A 52 22.84 -11.84 -14.99
N ASN A 53 21.83 -11.07 -14.61
CA ASN A 53 21.40 -9.87 -15.35
C ASN A 53 21.94 -8.61 -14.66
N ASN A 54 22.32 -7.61 -15.46
CA ASN A 54 22.75 -6.29 -14.95
C ASN A 54 21.63 -5.57 -14.18
N ASP A 55 20.38 -5.93 -14.42
CA ASP A 55 19.18 -5.39 -13.76
C ASP A 55 18.78 -6.17 -12.49
N TYR A 56 19.65 -7.04 -11.95
CA TYR A 56 19.37 -7.75 -10.70
C TYR A 56 19.35 -6.79 -9.50
N ILE A 57 18.20 -6.69 -8.83
CA ILE A 57 17.97 -5.72 -7.75
C ILE A 57 17.40 -6.35 -6.46
N PHE A 58 17.12 -7.65 -6.44
CA PHE A 58 16.64 -8.35 -5.24
C PHE A 58 17.80 -8.77 -4.32
N VAL A 59 18.27 -7.85 -3.48
CA VAL A 59 19.34 -8.10 -2.50
C VAL A 59 18.78 -7.98 -1.08
N VAL A 60 19.04 -8.97 -0.22
CA VAL A 60 18.52 -9.07 1.16
C VAL A 60 19.35 -8.32 2.22
N GLU A 61 20.14 -7.35 1.79
CA GLU A 61 20.88 -6.43 2.65
C GLU A 61 20.80 -5.04 2.03
N PRO A 62 20.72 -3.94 2.81
CA PRO A 62 20.66 -3.88 4.27
C PRO A 62 19.29 -4.34 4.79
N LYS A 63 19.09 -4.27 6.12
CA LYS A 63 17.82 -4.58 6.82
C LYS A 63 16.58 -3.98 6.12
N GLN A 64 16.72 -2.78 5.57
CA GLN A 64 15.70 -2.04 4.83
C GLN A 64 15.08 -2.81 3.65
N SER A 65 15.84 -3.72 3.03
CA SER A 65 15.35 -4.56 1.92
C SER A 65 14.10 -5.36 2.29
N LEU A 66 13.88 -5.66 3.58
CA LEU A 66 12.68 -6.35 4.06
C LEU A 66 11.40 -5.58 3.68
N VAL A 67 11.43 -4.25 3.74
CA VAL A 67 10.29 -3.37 3.42
C VAL A 67 9.90 -3.55 1.96
N ASP A 68 10.86 -3.45 1.05
CA ASP A 68 10.59 -3.47 -0.38
C ASP A 68 10.26 -4.87 -0.88
N VAL A 69 10.88 -5.92 -0.30
CA VAL A 69 10.50 -7.30 -0.60
C VAL A 69 9.07 -7.59 -0.13
N ALA A 70 8.66 -7.07 1.03
CA ALA A 70 7.28 -7.22 1.50
C ALA A 70 6.27 -6.46 0.64
N LEU A 71 6.59 -5.23 0.21
CA LEU A 71 5.75 -4.47 -0.73
C LEU A 71 5.66 -5.14 -2.10
N PHE A 72 6.76 -5.73 -2.57
CA PHE A 72 6.76 -6.55 -3.79
C PHE A 72 5.88 -7.79 -3.65
N ALA A 73 5.99 -8.51 -2.53
CA ALA A 73 5.15 -9.67 -2.21
C ALA A 73 3.66 -9.29 -2.15
N GLN A 74 3.33 -8.16 -1.53
CA GLN A 74 1.98 -7.60 -1.50
C GLN A 74 1.47 -7.27 -2.92
N GLY A 75 2.31 -6.68 -3.76
CA GLY A 75 1.98 -6.42 -5.17
C GLY A 75 1.69 -7.70 -5.96
N LEU A 76 2.45 -8.77 -5.72
CA LEU A 76 2.20 -10.08 -6.35
C LEU A 76 0.85 -10.68 -5.91
N LEU A 77 0.52 -10.58 -4.61
CA LEU A 77 -0.78 -11.02 -4.10
C LEU A 77 -1.94 -10.27 -4.77
N ARG A 78 -1.78 -8.95 -4.95
CA ARG A 78 -2.78 -8.08 -5.59
C ARG A 78 -2.92 -8.29 -7.11
N ALA A 79 -1.86 -8.75 -7.79
CA ALA A 79 -1.83 -8.96 -9.23
C ALA A 79 -1.56 -10.42 -9.62
N LYS A 80 -2.18 -11.37 -8.90
CA LYS A 80 -1.88 -12.79 -9.04
C LYS A 80 -2.20 -13.33 -10.44
N ASN A 81 -3.36 -13.00 -11.01
CA ASN A 81 -3.79 -13.60 -12.27
C ASN A 81 -3.02 -13.01 -13.47
N GLN A 82 -2.70 -11.72 -13.42
CA GLN A 82 -2.04 -11.04 -14.54
C GLN A 82 -0.51 -11.09 -14.46
N ILE A 83 0.05 -11.17 -13.25
CA ILE A 83 1.50 -11.16 -13.05
C ILE A 83 1.98 -12.54 -12.58
N TRP A 84 1.65 -12.98 -11.37
CA TRP A 84 2.23 -14.21 -10.81
C TRP A 84 2.04 -15.43 -11.72
N LEU A 85 0.80 -15.72 -12.13
CA LEU A 85 0.46 -16.89 -12.95
C LEU A 85 1.03 -16.84 -14.38
N ASN A 86 1.44 -15.66 -14.85
CA ASN A 86 2.02 -15.47 -16.18
C ASN A 86 3.56 -15.39 -16.18
N LEU A 87 4.20 -15.51 -15.01
CA LEU A 87 5.66 -15.62 -14.92
C LEU A 87 6.13 -17.04 -15.26
N PRO A 88 7.25 -17.20 -15.97
CA PRO A 88 7.88 -18.51 -16.16
C PRO A 88 8.21 -19.20 -14.83
N MET A 89 8.14 -20.53 -14.79
CA MET A 89 8.39 -21.31 -13.56
C MET A 89 9.78 -21.06 -12.95
N ASP A 90 10.81 -20.84 -13.78
CA ASP A 90 12.16 -20.54 -13.29
C ASP A 90 12.24 -19.15 -12.63
N VAL A 91 11.45 -18.18 -13.12
CA VAL A 91 11.33 -16.85 -12.52
C VAL A 91 10.54 -16.92 -11.22
N GLN A 92 9.43 -17.66 -11.18
CA GLN A 92 8.68 -17.93 -9.95
C GLN A 92 9.57 -18.57 -8.88
N ALA A 93 10.36 -19.58 -9.24
CA ALA A 93 11.29 -20.24 -8.32
C ALA A 93 12.35 -19.28 -7.76
N ARG A 94 12.88 -18.36 -8.58
CA ARG A 94 13.80 -17.31 -8.11
C ARG A 94 13.11 -16.36 -7.13
N ILE A 95 11.88 -15.91 -7.43
CA ILE A 95 11.10 -15.07 -6.51
C ILE A 95 10.93 -15.78 -5.16
N ILE A 96 10.45 -17.03 -5.15
CA ILE A 96 10.27 -17.80 -3.91
C ILE A 96 11.57 -17.91 -3.11
N ARG A 97 12.71 -18.10 -3.80
CA ARG A 97 14.03 -18.09 -3.16
C ARG A 97 14.34 -16.73 -2.52
N GLU A 98 14.15 -15.63 -3.25
CA GLU A 98 14.42 -14.29 -2.71
C GLU A 98 13.50 -13.93 -1.53
N LEU A 99 12.22 -14.34 -1.58
CA LEU A 99 11.30 -14.21 -0.45
C LEU A 99 11.81 -14.98 0.78
N LYS A 100 12.20 -16.25 0.62
CA LYS A 100 12.75 -17.08 1.70
C LYS A 100 14.07 -16.54 2.25
N ASN A 101 14.91 -15.92 1.42
CA ASN A 101 16.19 -15.34 1.83
C ASN A 101 16.02 -14.21 2.87
N THR A 102 14.86 -13.54 2.91
CA THR A 102 14.61 -12.48 3.90
C THR A 102 14.49 -12.99 5.34
N ARG A 103 14.35 -14.30 5.57
CA ARG A 103 14.23 -14.89 6.91
C ARG A 103 15.44 -14.64 7.81
N ILE A 104 16.60 -14.30 7.23
CA ILE A 104 17.80 -13.90 8.00
C ILE A 104 17.63 -12.55 8.70
N ILE A 105 16.69 -11.72 8.25
CA ILE A 105 16.45 -10.38 8.75
C ILE A 105 15.52 -10.46 9.97
N ALA A 106 16.00 -10.00 11.12
CA ALA A 106 15.16 -9.85 12.32
C ALA A 106 14.40 -8.51 12.25
N PRO A 107 13.05 -8.49 12.22
CA PRO A 107 12.28 -7.23 12.20
C PRO A 107 12.44 -6.42 13.50
N TYR A 108 12.02 -5.16 13.49
CA TYR A 108 11.80 -4.41 14.73
C TYR A 108 10.42 -4.77 15.31
N GLU A 109 10.22 -4.58 16.61
CA GLU A 109 8.95 -4.83 17.33
C GLU A 109 7.91 -3.72 17.09
N ASN A 110 7.57 -3.49 15.82
CA ASN A 110 6.59 -2.52 15.35
C ASN A 110 5.97 -3.00 14.01
N HIS A 111 5.49 -2.11 13.13
CA HIS A 111 4.99 -2.46 11.80
C HIS A 111 5.94 -3.32 10.96
N TRP A 112 7.25 -3.36 11.26
CA TRP A 112 8.18 -4.25 10.60
C TRP A 112 7.85 -5.74 10.76
N LEU A 113 7.14 -6.11 11.81
CA LEU A 113 6.61 -7.46 11.99
C LEU A 113 5.68 -7.85 10.82
N LEU A 114 4.87 -6.90 10.32
CA LEU A 114 3.96 -7.13 9.21
C LEU A 114 4.68 -7.36 7.88
N PHE A 115 5.87 -6.81 7.68
CA PHE A 115 6.67 -7.11 6.48
C PHE A 115 7.05 -8.60 6.44
N THR A 116 7.44 -9.16 7.58
CA THR A 116 7.76 -10.58 7.69
C THR A 116 6.53 -11.44 7.42
N SER A 117 5.40 -11.12 8.07
CA SER A 117 4.16 -11.88 7.88
C SER A 117 3.58 -11.74 6.48
N MET A 118 3.74 -10.59 5.81
CA MET A 118 3.34 -10.38 4.42
C MET A 118 4.10 -11.30 3.46
N ILE A 119 5.41 -11.44 3.66
CA ILE A 119 6.25 -12.34 2.85
C ILE A 119 5.83 -13.80 3.05
N GLU A 120 5.58 -14.21 4.29
CA GLU A 120 5.13 -15.57 4.60
C GLU A 120 3.70 -15.85 4.11
N ALA A 121 2.81 -14.86 4.13
CA ALA A 121 1.49 -14.97 3.52
C ALA A 121 1.59 -15.16 1.99
N ALA A 122 2.48 -14.42 1.31
CA ALA A 122 2.74 -14.62 -0.11
C ALA A 122 3.33 -16.01 -0.40
N LEU A 123 4.27 -16.49 0.42
CA LEU A 123 4.80 -17.85 0.31
C LEU A 123 3.69 -18.90 0.46
N LEU A 124 2.79 -18.74 1.43
CA LEU A 124 1.65 -19.62 1.62
C LEU A 124 0.72 -19.64 0.40
N GLU A 125 0.37 -18.46 -0.13
CA GLU A 125 -0.50 -18.34 -1.32
C GLU A 125 0.10 -19.01 -2.55
N PHE A 126 1.41 -18.86 -2.76
CA PHE A 126 2.07 -19.30 -4.00
C PHE A 126 2.62 -20.71 -3.95
N THR A 127 2.90 -21.24 -2.76
CA THR A 127 3.56 -22.56 -2.61
C THR A 127 2.78 -23.53 -1.73
N GLY A 128 1.81 -23.07 -0.95
CA GLY A 128 1.15 -23.87 0.08
C GLY A 128 1.99 -24.04 1.36
N GLU A 129 3.18 -23.47 1.43
CA GLU A 129 4.10 -23.57 2.57
C GLU A 129 4.49 -22.18 3.10
N CYS A 130 4.60 -22.05 4.42
CA CYS A 130 5.13 -20.86 5.09
C CYS A 130 5.81 -21.23 6.41
N ASP A 131 6.61 -20.31 6.94
CA ASP A 131 6.98 -20.30 8.34
C ASP A 131 5.79 -19.76 9.15
N LYS A 132 5.08 -20.68 9.82
CA LYS A 132 3.85 -20.35 10.55
C LYS A 132 4.09 -19.37 11.68
N GLU A 133 5.19 -19.51 12.42
CA GLU A 133 5.49 -18.64 13.56
C GLU A 133 5.67 -17.20 13.10
N ARG A 134 6.44 -17.01 12.02
CA ARG A 134 6.64 -15.69 11.38
C ARG A 134 5.35 -15.09 10.82
N LEU A 135 4.46 -15.92 10.28
CA LEU A 135 3.16 -15.47 9.80
C LEU A 135 2.26 -15.03 10.96
N THR A 136 2.16 -15.81 12.03
CA THR A 136 1.19 -15.58 13.11
C THR A 136 1.66 -14.60 14.18
N TYR A 137 2.97 -14.43 14.37
CA TYR A 137 3.52 -13.58 15.43
C TYR A 137 3.08 -12.12 15.29
N ALA A 138 3.22 -11.52 14.10
CA ALA A 138 2.79 -10.14 13.88
C ALA A 138 1.28 -9.98 14.11
N VAL A 139 0.48 -10.91 13.58
CA VAL A 139 -0.98 -10.84 13.73
C VAL A 139 -1.39 -10.88 15.20
N SER A 140 -0.77 -11.77 15.99
CA SER A 140 -1.02 -11.85 17.43
C SER A 140 -0.60 -10.57 18.16
N LYS A 141 0.60 -10.03 17.86
CA LYS A 141 1.07 -8.75 18.41
C LYS A 141 0.10 -7.60 18.11
N PHE A 142 -0.32 -7.45 16.86
CA PHE A 142 -1.24 -6.40 16.45
C PHE A 142 -2.63 -6.59 17.06
N ARG A 143 -3.12 -7.83 17.18
CA ARG A 143 -4.41 -8.13 17.80
C ARG A 143 -4.44 -7.83 19.30
N ASP A 144 -3.44 -8.32 20.02
CA ASP A 144 -3.51 -8.50 21.47
C ASP A 144 -2.75 -7.42 22.25
N GLU A 145 -1.74 -6.79 21.66
CA GLU A 145 -0.85 -5.87 22.37
C GLU A 145 -0.84 -4.46 21.77
N LEU A 146 -0.80 -4.33 20.44
CA LEU A 146 -0.59 -3.03 19.79
C LEU A 146 -1.89 -2.31 19.43
N TYR A 147 -3.06 -2.95 19.52
CA TYR A 147 -4.33 -2.27 19.25
C TYR A 147 -4.77 -1.42 20.46
N ILE A 148 -4.81 -0.10 20.27
CA ILE A 148 -5.10 0.85 21.36
C ILE A 148 -6.50 1.48 21.30
N GLY A 149 -7.25 1.25 20.22
CA GLY A 149 -8.65 1.67 20.10
C GLY A 149 -8.93 2.57 18.90
N ASP A 150 -10.21 2.68 18.54
CA ASP A 150 -10.73 3.49 17.42
C ASP A 150 -9.96 3.35 16.09
N ALA A 151 -9.60 2.12 15.73
CA ALA A 151 -8.78 1.77 14.56
C ALA A 151 -7.33 2.25 14.59
N ILE A 152 -6.79 2.55 15.77
CA ILE A 152 -5.39 2.92 15.94
C ILE A 152 -4.60 1.75 16.55
N TYR A 153 -3.46 1.47 15.93
CA TYR A 153 -2.39 0.64 16.48
C TYR A 153 -1.23 1.54 16.92
N SER A 154 -0.57 1.20 18.03
CA SER A 154 0.50 2.00 18.64
C SER A 154 1.75 2.14 17.78
N ASP A 155 2.02 1.12 16.94
CA ASP A 155 3.24 0.97 16.14
C ASP A 155 4.54 0.84 16.96
N GLY A 156 4.45 0.14 18.10
CA GLY A 156 5.57 -0.09 19.01
C GLY A 156 5.10 -0.08 20.47
N GLU A 157 6.06 -0.01 21.38
CA GLU A 157 5.79 0.09 22.83
C GLU A 157 5.02 1.37 23.15
N ASP A 158 5.48 2.51 22.63
CA ASP A 158 4.81 3.80 22.77
C ASP A 158 3.99 4.15 21.53
N PHE A 159 2.84 4.80 21.75
CA PHE A 159 2.04 5.34 20.64
C PHE A 159 2.72 6.56 19.99
N GLU A 160 3.04 6.44 18.69
CA GLU A 160 3.52 7.56 17.88
C GLU A 160 2.42 8.01 16.89
N ALA A 161 1.93 9.24 17.06
CA ALA A 161 0.97 9.83 16.13
C ALA A 161 1.61 10.06 14.74
N SER A 162 1.35 9.14 13.83
CA SER A 162 1.91 9.11 12.47
C SER A 162 0.94 8.48 11.47
N TYR A 163 1.33 8.44 10.20
CA TYR A 163 0.54 7.82 9.14
C TYR A 163 0.80 6.32 8.94
N TYR A 164 1.60 5.63 9.77
CA TYR A 164 1.90 4.20 9.58
C TYR A 164 0.67 3.29 9.65
N ASN A 165 -0.35 3.68 10.43
CA ASN A 165 -1.65 3.02 10.44
C ASN A 165 -2.27 2.93 9.03
N SER A 166 -2.14 4.00 8.24
CA SER A 166 -2.63 4.06 6.85
C SER A 166 -1.61 3.56 5.82
N LEU A 167 -0.32 3.87 5.99
CA LEU A 167 0.74 3.55 5.04
C LEU A 167 1.01 2.05 4.96
N VAL A 168 1.03 1.36 6.12
CA VAL A 168 1.54 -0.01 6.26
C VAL A 168 0.57 -0.90 7.01
N ILE A 169 0.21 -0.53 8.25
CA ILE A 169 -0.39 -1.46 9.22
C ILE A 169 -1.70 -2.03 8.71
N HIS A 170 -2.70 -1.19 8.46
CA HIS A 170 -3.99 -1.69 7.98
C HIS A 170 -3.88 -2.34 6.60
N PRO A 171 -3.22 -1.72 5.59
CA PRO A 171 -3.16 -2.35 4.28
C PRO A 171 -2.53 -3.74 4.27
N MET A 172 -1.43 -3.92 5.00
CA MET A 172 -0.77 -5.22 5.07
C MET A 172 -1.54 -6.21 5.92
N LEU A 173 -2.07 -5.78 7.08
CA LEU A 173 -2.81 -6.68 7.96
C LEU A 173 -4.10 -7.19 7.29
N ASN A 174 -4.78 -6.35 6.48
CA ASN A 174 -5.93 -6.77 5.67
C ASN A 174 -5.54 -7.90 4.69
N ASP A 175 -4.50 -7.67 3.88
CA ASP A 175 -4.06 -8.60 2.84
C ASP A 175 -3.50 -9.91 3.45
N ILE A 176 -2.79 -9.85 4.60
CA ILE A 176 -2.30 -11.02 5.34
C ILE A 176 -3.47 -11.86 5.85
N LEU A 177 -4.42 -11.24 6.54
CA LEU A 177 -5.56 -11.95 7.13
C LEU A 177 -6.47 -12.55 6.06
N GLU A 178 -6.55 -11.96 4.87
CA GLU A 178 -7.27 -12.55 3.72
C GLU A 178 -6.66 -13.89 3.30
N VAL A 179 -5.33 -13.95 3.17
CA VAL A 179 -4.63 -15.21 2.90
C VAL A 179 -4.84 -16.20 4.04
N MET A 180 -4.67 -15.77 5.30
CA MET A 180 -4.84 -16.66 6.45
C MET A 180 -6.26 -17.25 6.52
N ARG A 181 -7.29 -16.44 6.25
CA ARG A 181 -8.69 -16.91 6.19
C ARG A 181 -8.90 -17.91 5.06
N LYS A 182 -8.35 -17.65 3.88
CA LYS A 182 -8.44 -18.55 2.71
C LYS A 182 -7.86 -19.94 3.01
N TYR A 183 -6.80 -20.01 3.82
CA TYR A 183 -6.15 -21.26 4.23
C TYR A 183 -6.61 -21.78 5.60
N GLU A 184 -7.73 -21.28 6.12
CA GLU A 184 -8.36 -21.74 7.37
C GLU A 184 -7.41 -21.71 8.59
N LEU A 185 -6.48 -20.75 8.61
CA LEU A 185 -5.64 -20.51 9.79
C LEU A 185 -6.45 -19.76 10.84
N ARG A 186 -6.34 -20.19 12.10
CA ARG A 186 -7.13 -19.67 13.24
C ARG A 186 -7.14 -18.14 13.33
N ASP A 187 -6.00 -17.47 13.18
CA ASP A 187 -5.95 -16.01 13.28
C ASP A 187 -6.66 -15.30 12.11
N GLY A 188 -6.96 -15.99 11.01
CA GLY A 188 -7.76 -15.47 9.90
C GLY A 188 -9.20 -15.08 10.29
N GLU A 189 -9.72 -15.59 11.41
CA GLU A 189 -11.00 -15.17 11.99
C GLU A 189 -11.02 -13.68 12.38
N MET A 190 -9.84 -13.06 12.60
CA MET A 190 -9.73 -11.63 12.92
C MET A 190 -10.10 -10.73 11.72
N LEU A 191 -10.14 -11.26 10.50
CA LEU A 191 -10.30 -10.43 9.30
C LEU A 191 -11.54 -9.54 9.34
N ASP A 192 -12.69 -10.04 9.81
CA ASP A 192 -13.91 -9.23 9.84
C ASP A 192 -13.77 -8.04 10.80
N VAL A 193 -13.17 -8.26 11.98
CA VAL A 193 -12.84 -7.19 12.92
C VAL A 193 -11.84 -6.22 12.33
N GLN A 194 -10.82 -6.72 11.64
CA GLN A 194 -9.81 -5.89 11.00
C GLN A 194 -10.39 -5.05 9.85
N LEU A 195 -11.31 -5.58 9.03
CA LEU A 195 -11.98 -4.82 7.98
C LEU A 195 -12.90 -3.74 8.56
N MET A 196 -13.57 -3.99 9.70
CA MET A 196 -14.30 -2.94 10.41
C MET A 196 -13.37 -1.82 10.92
N ARG A 197 -12.20 -2.18 11.47
CA ARG A 197 -11.18 -1.19 11.88
C ARG A 197 -10.68 -0.40 10.67
N SER A 198 -10.38 -1.06 9.55
CA SER A 198 -9.99 -0.42 8.29
C SER A 198 -11.07 0.53 7.76
N SER A 199 -12.33 0.12 7.84
CA SER A 199 -13.48 0.98 7.50
C SER A 199 -13.51 2.25 8.34
N ARG A 200 -13.31 2.14 9.66
CA ARG A 200 -13.25 3.29 10.57
C ARG A 200 -12.12 4.25 10.22
N LEU A 201 -10.88 3.76 10.11
CA LEU A 201 -9.74 4.62 9.82
C LEU A 201 -9.88 5.27 8.43
N SER A 202 -10.51 4.60 7.45
CA SER A 202 -10.83 5.22 6.16
C SER A 202 -11.78 6.43 6.29
N SER A 203 -12.75 6.40 7.22
CA SER A 203 -13.59 7.56 7.56
C SER A 203 -12.74 8.72 8.07
N GLN A 204 -11.86 8.45 9.02
CA GLN A 204 -10.99 9.47 9.62
C GLN A 204 -10.07 10.07 8.56
N LEU A 205 -9.47 9.24 7.69
CA LEU A 205 -8.60 9.67 6.59
C LEU A 205 -9.33 10.54 5.56
N GLU A 206 -10.57 10.21 5.19
CA GLU A 206 -11.35 11.06 4.28
C GLU A 206 -11.65 12.43 4.91
N ARG A 207 -11.97 12.45 6.21
CA ARG A 207 -12.35 13.67 6.93
C ARG A 207 -11.17 14.63 7.13
N ILE A 208 -9.93 14.15 7.24
CA ILE A 208 -8.77 15.03 7.44
C ILE A 208 -8.30 15.74 6.15
N ILE A 209 -8.81 15.33 4.98
CA ILE A 209 -8.46 15.99 3.71
C ILE A 209 -9.12 17.36 3.69
N SER A 210 -8.32 18.42 3.69
CA SER A 210 -8.83 19.80 3.61
C SER A 210 -9.50 20.08 2.26
N PRO A 211 -10.37 21.11 2.17
CA PRO A 211 -10.90 21.60 0.88
C PRO A 211 -9.81 21.88 -0.18
N GLU A 212 -8.59 22.23 0.24
CA GLU A 212 -7.44 22.53 -0.62
C GLU A 212 -6.67 21.28 -1.08
N GLY A 213 -7.01 20.08 -0.57
CA GLY A 213 -6.27 18.85 -0.83
C GLY A 213 -5.00 18.72 0.00
N THR A 214 -4.89 19.45 1.10
CA THR A 214 -3.84 19.27 2.11
C THR A 214 -4.33 18.39 3.26
N TYR A 215 -3.43 17.98 4.13
CA TYR A 215 -3.72 17.18 5.31
C TYR A 215 -2.75 17.55 6.44
N PRO A 216 -3.08 17.27 7.71
CA PRO A 216 -2.19 17.54 8.84
C PRO A 216 -0.79 16.93 8.65
N LEU A 217 0.25 17.64 9.07
CA LEU A 217 1.63 17.14 9.00
C LEU A 217 1.98 16.47 10.33
N LEU A 218 1.70 15.17 10.44
CA LEU A 218 1.83 14.40 11.67
C LEU A 218 2.87 13.28 11.50
N GLY A 219 3.81 13.21 12.45
CA GLY A 219 4.78 12.13 12.56
C GLY A 219 5.77 12.05 11.40
N LYS A 220 6.39 10.88 11.29
CA LYS A 220 7.39 10.51 10.28
C LYS A 220 6.77 10.20 8.92
N SER A 221 7.64 10.02 7.92
CA SER A 221 7.30 9.48 6.59
C SER A 221 6.42 10.39 5.73
N LEU A 222 6.45 11.70 5.98
CA LEU A 222 5.72 12.71 5.21
C LEU A 222 6.20 12.79 3.74
N ALA A 223 7.43 12.36 3.46
CA ALA A 223 8.00 12.29 2.12
C ALA A 223 7.27 11.29 1.19
N TYR A 224 6.41 10.41 1.73
CA TYR A 224 5.54 9.53 0.95
C TYR A 224 4.31 10.24 0.38
N ARG A 225 4.09 11.53 0.71
CA ARG A 225 3.13 12.40 0.02
C ARG A 225 1.71 11.79 0.09
N CYS A 226 0.97 11.73 -1.02
CA CYS A 226 -0.38 11.15 -1.08
C CYS A 226 -0.42 9.65 -0.72
N GLY A 227 0.73 8.98 -0.57
CA GLY A 227 0.83 7.63 -0.04
C GLY A 227 0.23 7.49 1.37
N VAL A 228 0.14 8.58 2.14
CA VAL A 228 -0.56 8.59 3.43
C VAL A 228 -2.02 8.15 3.34
N PHE A 229 -2.62 8.14 2.14
CA PHE A 229 -3.97 7.66 1.89
C PHE A 229 -4.04 6.23 1.33
N HIS A 230 -3.00 5.41 1.52
CA HIS A 230 -2.98 4.00 1.08
C HIS A 230 -4.19 3.23 1.63
N LEU A 231 -4.51 3.32 2.93
CA LEU A 231 -5.69 2.63 3.46
C LEU A 231 -7.00 3.16 2.88
N LEU A 232 -7.17 4.48 2.73
CA LEU A 232 -8.39 5.05 2.14
C LEU A 232 -8.58 4.55 0.69
N SER A 233 -7.48 4.45 -0.04
CA SER A 233 -7.40 3.93 -1.41
C SER A 233 -7.72 2.43 -1.46
N GLN A 234 -7.18 1.64 -0.53
CA GLN A 234 -7.50 0.22 -0.40
C GLN A 234 -8.96 0.00 0.05
N ALA A 235 -9.50 0.84 0.92
CA ALA A 235 -10.88 0.73 1.40
C ALA A 235 -11.89 0.93 0.26
N ALA A 236 -11.60 1.84 -0.68
CA ALA A 236 -12.38 1.99 -1.90
C ALA A 236 -12.28 0.74 -2.80
N LEU A 237 -11.07 0.20 -3.00
CA LEU A 237 -10.83 -1.01 -3.79
C LEU A 237 -11.56 -2.24 -3.22
N LEU A 238 -11.44 -2.47 -1.90
CA LEU A 238 -12.06 -3.59 -1.19
C LEU A 238 -13.56 -3.37 -0.91
N LYS A 239 -14.12 -2.20 -1.25
CA LYS A 239 -15.52 -1.82 -1.02
C LYS A 239 -15.93 -1.90 0.46
N ILE A 240 -15.01 -1.51 1.35
CA ILE A 240 -15.22 -1.49 2.81
C ILE A 240 -15.39 -0.07 3.36
N LEU A 241 -15.65 0.92 2.52
CA LEU A 241 -15.96 2.29 2.97
C LEU A 241 -17.18 2.26 3.92
N PRO A 242 -17.18 3.08 4.98
CA PRO A 242 -18.28 3.12 5.92
C PRO A 242 -19.54 3.68 5.25
N ARG A 243 -20.72 3.30 5.76
CA ARG A 243 -22.03 3.59 5.12
C ARG A 243 -22.31 5.07 4.83
N ASN A 244 -21.63 5.98 5.53
CA ASN A 244 -21.78 7.43 5.40
C ASN A 244 -20.73 8.08 4.48
N ILE A 245 -19.79 7.32 3.91
CA ILE A 245 -18.77 7.80 2.99
C ILE A 245 -18.99 7.13 1.63
N TYR A 246 -19.33 7.93 0.63
CA TYR A 246 -19.60 7.42 -0.71
C TYR A 246 -18.31 7.31 -1.54
N PRO A 247 -18.19 6.28 -2.40
CA PRO A 247 -17.03 6.11 -3.29
C PRO A 247 -16.66 7.36 -4.11
N ALA A 248 -17.66 8.11 -4.60
CA ALA A 248 -17.43 9.34 -5.35
C ALA A 248 -16.80 10.47 -4.53
N GLN A 249 -17.09 10.54 -3.22
CA GLN A 249 -16.46 11.50 -2.30
C GLN A 249 -14.97 11.18 -2.16
N VAL A 250 -14.64 9.90 -1.97
CA VAL A 250 -13.25 9.44 -1.87
C VAL A 250 -12.50 9.71 -3.17
N ARG A 251 -13.10 9.44 -4.33
CA ARG A 251 -12.52 9.80 -5.64
C ARG A 251 -12.19 11.30 -5.69
N GLY A 252 -13.13 12.17 -5.33
CA GLY A 252 -12.94 13.61 -5.33
C GLY A 252 -11.81 14.07 -4.40
N ALA A 253 -11.81 13.56 -3.17
CA ALA A 253 -10.81 13.89 -2.15
C ALA A 253 -9.40 13.47 -2.56
N LEU A 254 -9.22 12.21 -2.97
CA LEU A 254 -7.93 11.69 -3.44
C LEU A 254 -7.44 12.44 -4.69
N THR A 255 -8.35 12.74 -5.64
CA THR A 255 -8.01 13.54 -6.82
C THR A 255 -7.48 14.92 -6.42
N LYS A 256 -8.12 15.57 -5.44
CA LYS A 256 -7.69 16.88 -4.97
C LYS A 256 -6.30 16.83 -4.32
N VAL A 257 -6.01 15.82 -3.51
CA VAL A 257 -4.68 15.60 -2.90
C VAL A 257 -3.62 15.37 -3.98
N ILE A 258 -3.89 14.49 -4.95
CA ILE A 258 -2.98 14.20 -6.06
C ILE A 258 -2.71 15.47 -6.87
N GLN A 259 -3.75 16.25 -7.21
CA GLN A 259 -3.59 17.52 -7.91
C GLN A 259 -2.76 18.51 -7.10
N ARG A 260 -3.00 18.63 -5.78
CA ARG A 260 -2.25 19.54 -4.92
C ARG A 260 -0.76 19.24 -4.94
N GLN A 261 -0.39 17.97 -5.01
CA GLN A 261 1.02 17.55 -5.04
C GLN A 261 1.62 17.59 -6.44
N PHE A 262 0.91 17.13 -7.47
CA PHE A 262 1.53 16.83 -8.77
C PHE A 262 1.11 17.74 -9.93
N SER A 263 0.26 18.76 -9.72
CA SER A 263 -0.10 19.69 -10.81
C SER A 263 1.04 20.66 -11.19
N GLY A 264 2.07 20.79 -10.36
CA GLY A 264 3.29 21.54 -10.65
C GLY A 264 4.50 20.63 -10.79
N ASN A 265 5.64 21.21 -11.20
CA ASN A 265 6.88 20.47 -11.43
C ASN A 265 7.83 20.44 -10.22
N GLN A 266 7.44 21.02 -9.08
CA GLN A 266 8.30 21.19 -7.91
C GLN A 266 8.75 19.85 -7.28
N ASN A 267 8.05 18.76 -7.57
CA ASN A 267 8.32 17.45 -6.97
C ASN A 267 9.21 16.56 -7.81
N PHE A 268 9.66 17.04 -8.97
CA PHE A 268 10.48 16.29 -9.91
C PHE A 268 11.81 17.00 -10.14
N ASN A 269 12.89 16.21 -10.31
CA ASN A 269 14.14 16.72 -10.83
C ASN A 269 14.07 16.87 -12.37
N THR A 270 15.16 17.33 -12.98
CA THR A 270 15.25 17.54 -14.44
C THR A 270 15.15 16.26 -15.26
N GLU A 271 15.32 15.09 -14.63
CA GLU A 271 15.21 13.76 -15.26
C GLU A 271 13.82 13.13 -15.05
N GLY A 272 12.92 13.81 -14.33
CA GLY A 272 11.57 13.32 -14.05
C GLY A 272 11.45 12.38 -12.85
N TRP A 273 12.49 12.27 -12.01
CA TRP A 273 12.43 11.52 -10.75
C TRP A 273 11.87 12.36 -9.61
N LEU A 274 11.14 11.71 -8.70
CA LEU A 274 10.71 12.36 -7.46
C LEU A 274 11.89 12.82 -6.62
N ILE A 275 11.75 14.01 -6.01
CA ILE A 275 12.75 14.57 -5.09
C ILE A 275 12.26 14.50 -3.64
N CYS A 276 13.20 14.33 -2.71
CA CYS A 276 12.94 14.16 -1.29
C CYS A 276 12.28 15.42 -0.69
N GLY A 277 11.15 15.22 -0.02
CA GLY A 277 10.32 16.28 0.57
C GLY A 277 8.82 16.00 0.41
N LEU A 278 7.99 16.86 0.99
CA LEU A 278 6.53 16.73 0.99
C LEU A 278 5.91 17.49 -0.19
N ASN A 279 6.45 18.66 -0.52
CA ASN A 279 6.06 19.48 -1.66
C ASN A 279 7.20 20.43 -2.07
N GLY A 280 8.06 19.99 -2.97
CA GLY A 280 9.37 20.57 -3.24
C GLY A 280 10.50 19.75 -2.62
N SER A 281 11.73 20.26 -2.78
CA SER A 281 12.91 19.76 -2.05
C SER A 281 12.83 20.22 -0.60
N GLN A 282 12.61 19.28 0.32
CA GLN A 282 12.51 19.53 1.75
C GLN A 282 13.23 18.40 2.48
N LEU A 283 14.56 18.41 2.46
CA LEU A 283 15.37 17.28 2.96
C LEU A 283 15.22 17.08 4.47
N ASP A 284 15.05 18.17 5.23
CA ASP A 284 14.99 18.13 6.70
C ASP A 284 13.78 17.36 7.27
N ILE A 285 12.75 17.09 6.44
CA ILE A 285 11.60 16.27 6.85
C ILE A 285 11.74 14.79 6.51
N CYS A 286 12.83 14.40 5.84
CA CYS A 286 13.07 13.04 5.41
C CYS A 286 13.92 12.31 6.45
N GLU A 287 13.50 11.10 6.81
CA GLU A 287 14.30 10.20 7.63
C GLU A 287 15.56 9.74 6.86
N GLU A 288 16.59 9.29 7.58
CA GLU A 288 17.91 8.96 7.01
C GLU A 288 17.84 7.86 5.94
N GLU A 289 16.87 6.95 6.07
CA GLU A 289 16.61 5.85 5.15
C GLU A 289 15.86 6.27 3.88
N ILE A 290 15.26 7.47 3.84
CA ILE A 290 14.47 7.93 2.69
C ILE A 290 15.39 8.32 1.54
N CYS A 291 15.16 7.66 0.40
CA CYS A 291 15.78 7.98 -0.87
C CYS A 291 14.71 8.21 -1.96
N THR A 292 15.15 8.58 -3.17
CA THR A 292 14.26 8.78 -4.33
C THR A 292 13.31 7.60 -4.58
N GLY A 293 13.79 6.36 -4.39
CA GLY A 293 12.98 5.16 -4.57
C GLY A 293 11.86 5.08 -3.54
N SER A 294 12.13 5.53 -2.31
CA SER A 294 11.17 5.51 -1.21
C SER A 294 9.92 6.34 -1.48
N LEU A 295 10.09 7.44 -2.21
CA LEU A 295 9.03 8.40 -2.51
C LEU A 295 7.89 7.80 -3.34
N TYR A 296 8.16 6.72 -4.08
CA TYR A 296 7.15 6.05 -4.90
C TYR A 296 6.12 5.26 -4.11
N LEU A 297 6.21 5.18 -2.78
CA LEU A 297 5.10 4.69 -1.97
C LEU A 297 3.83 5.55 -2.16
N CYS A 298 3.99 6.79 -2.66
CA CYS A 298 2.89 7.64 -3.11
C CYS A 298 1.97 6.95 -4.14
N CYS A 299 2.49 5.99 -4.93
CA CYS A 299 1.70 5.24 -5.91
C CYS A 299 0.59 4.40 -5.27
N ALA A 300 0.64 4.12 -3.97
CA ALA A 300 -0.43 3.44 -3.25
C ALA A 300 -1.78 4.20 -3.28
N VAL A 301 -1.77 5.50 -3.58
CA VAL A 301 -3.01 6.25 -3.81
C VAL A 301 -3.79 5.76 -5.04
N PHE A 302 -3.15 5.03 -5.95
CA PHE A 302 -3.74 4.56 -7.20
C PHE A 302 -4.40 3.18 -7.10
N LEU A 303 -4.46 2.57 -5.92
CA LEU A 303 -5.16 1.30 -5.70
C LEU A 303 -6.60 1.24 -6.30
N PRO A 304 -7.42 2.32 -6.24
CA PRO A 304 -8.75 2.32 -6.85
C PRO A 304 -8.77 2.09 -8.36
N LEU A 305 -7.65 2.28 -9.06
CA LEU A 305 -7.54 1.95 -10.49
C LEU A 305 -7.76 0.45 -10.77
N GLY A 306 -7.74 -0.41 -9.75
CA GLY A 306 -8.19 -1.81 -9.85
C GLY A 306 -9.69 -2.02 -9.83
N LEU A 307 -10.51 -0.97 -9.68
CA LEU A 307 -11.96 -1.07 -9.79
C LEU A 307 -12.41 -1.15 -11.25
N HIS A 308 -13.42 -1.96 -11.52
CA HIS A 308 -14.04 -2.07 -12.85
C HIS A 308 -14.50 -0.68 -13.37
N PRO A 309 -14.38 -0.37 -14.67
CA PRO A 309 -14.77 0.95 -15.21
C PRO A 309 -16.23 1.37 -14.94
N ASP A 310 -17.11 0.39 -14.70
CA ASP A 310 -18.53 0.62 -14.35
C ASP A 310 -18.79 0.70 -12.84
N ASP A 311 -17.75 0.67 -12.01
CA ASP A 311 -17.90 0.84 -10.56
C ASP A 311 -18.47 2.22 -10.21
N VAL A 312 -19.27 2.28 -9.14
CA VAL A 312 -19.85 3.53 -8.62
C VAL A 312 -18.78 4.55 -8.23
N PHE A 313 -17.58 4.11 -7.88
CA PHE A 313 -16.43 5.00 -7.68
C PHE A 313 -16.16 5.86 -8.92
N TRP A 314 -16.33 5.32 -10.14
CA TRP A 314 -16.10 6.02 -11.40
C TRP A 314 -17.37 6.64 -11.99
N LYS A 315 -18.51 5.94 -11.93
CA LYS A 315 -19.74 6.36 -12.62
C LYS A 315 -20.55 7.41 -11.87
N SER A 316 -20.51 7.39 -10.54
CA SER A 316 -21.31 8.34 -9.77
C SER A 316 -20.83 9.78 -10.01
N PRO A 317 -21.75 10.77 -9.99
CA PRO A 317 -21.41 12.18 -10.06
C PRO A 317 -20.38 12.58 -9.01
N SER A 318 -19.64 13.65 -9.25
CA SER A 318 -18.71 14.17 -8.25
C SER A 318 -19.47 14.55 -6.98
N GLU A 319 -18.94 14.15 -5.83
CA GLU A 319 -19.47 14.53 -4.53
C GLU A 319 -18.38 15.20 -3.69
N GLU A 320 -18.79 16.19 -2.90
CA GLU A 320 -17.91 16.81 -1.92
C GLU A 320 -17.57 15.82 -0.80
N TRP A 321 -16.31 15.74 -0.39
CA TRP A 321 -15.89 14.98 0.79
C TRP A 321 -16.23 15.73 2.07
N SER A 322 -16.18 15.05 3.22
CA SER A 322 -16.72 15.56 4.48
C SER A 322 -16.22 16.95 4.85
N SER A 323 -14.92 17.20 4.74
CA SER A 323 -14.34 18.51 5.06
C SER A 323 -14.74 19.59 4.07
N LEU A 324 -14.79 19.29 2.76
CA LEU A 324 -15.29 20.25 1.76
C LEU A 324 -16.77 20.61 2.02
N LYS A 325 -17.61 19.61 2.33
CA LYS A 325 -19.01 19.82 2.72
C LYS A 325 -19.11 20.76 3.91
N ALA A 326 -18.35 20.47 4.98
CA ALA A 326 -18.38 21.25 6.21
C ALA A 326 -18.00 22.71 5.98
N TRP A 327 -16.91 22.96 5.25
CA TRP A 327 -16.42 24.31 4.98
C TRP A 327 -17.28 25.10 3.98
N ASN A 328 -18.09 24.42 3.17
CA ASN A 328 -19.11 25.03 2.33
C ASN A 328 -20.46 25.26 3.05
N GLY A 329 -20.56 24.92 4.35
CA GLY A 329 -21.80 25.05 5.12
C GLY A 329 -22.84 23.97 4.82
N ASN A 330 -22.46 22.90 4.12
CA ASN A 330 -23.34 21.76 3.85
C ASN A 330 -23.43 20.83 5.06
N LEU A 331 -24.55 20.11 5.17
CA LEU A 331 -24.79 19.19 6.28
C LEU A 331 -23.79 18.02 6.25
N ILE A 332 -23.14 17.77 7.39
CA ILE A 332 -22.28 16.62 7.63
C ILE A 332 -22.83 15.79 8.79
N LYS A 333 -22.67 14.46 8.72
CA LYS A 333 -23.00 13.58 9.84
C LYS A 333 -21.92 13.67 10.93
N PRO A 334 -22.30 13.57 12.22
CA PRO A 334 -21.35 13.42 13.30
C PRO A 334 -20.41 12.24 13.05
N ASP A 335 -19.16 12.39 13.48
CA ASP A 335 -18.23 11.26 13.49
C ASP A 335 -18.62 10.27 14.60
N GLN A 336 -18.31 8.98 14.41
CA GLN A 336 -18.66 7.91 15.35
C GLN A 336 -17.47 6.99 15.56
N SER A 337 -17.13 6.71 16.80
CA SER A 337 -16.14 5.69 17.16
C SER A 337 -16.60 4.30 16.75
N ILE A 338 -15.67 3.33 16.68
CA ILE A 338 -16.05 1.91 16.62
C ILE A 338 -16.78 1.55 17.91
N ASN A 339 -18.10 1.35 17.83
CA ASN A 339 -18.84 0.58 18.83
C ASN A 339 -18.84 -0.87 18.35
N PHE A 340 -18.13 -1.73 19.08
CA PHE A 340 -18.15 -3.18 18.88
C PHE A 340 -19.52 -3.77 19.22
#